data_AF-A0A519WPC4-F1
#
_entry.id   AF-A0A519WPC4-F1
#
_cell.length_a   1.000
_cell.length_b   1.000
_cell.length_c   1.000
_cell.angle_alpha   90.00
_cell.angle_beta   90.00
_cell.angle_gamma   90.00
#
_symmetry.space_group_name_H-M   'P 1'
#
loop_
_entity.id
_entity.type
_entity.pdbx_description
1 polymer ?
#
loop_
_entity_poly.entity_id
_entity_poly.type
_entity_poly.pdbx_seq_one_letter_code
_entity_poly.pdbx_strand_id
1 'polypeptide(L)'
;MKWNRNAMFLIFVLIAFIMIYHNVYTPWLISGKYVYCCKTTKTGMLKMGDLLKLNNNETFTSTSLGIGSFKVSLSRLELKIKKKHFTSSSYAQLYRPWLFGHPRIKVAHNPGYFEKIE
;
A
#
# COMPACT_ATOMS: atom_id res chain seq x y z
N MET A 1 6.39 38.55 -22.71
CA MET A 1 5.41 37.69 -22.01
C MET A 1 5.74 37.73 -20.51
N LYS A 2 5.11 38.61 -19.73
CA LYS A 2 5.38 38.74 -18.29
C LYS A 2 4.72 37.57 -17.56
N TRP A 3 5.51 36.63 -17.08
CA TRP A 3 4.99 35.52 -16.28
C TRP A 3 4.40 36.07 -14.98
N ASN A 4 3.11 35.80 -14.76
CA ASN A 4 2.40 36.28 -13.58
C ASN A 4 2.92 35.50 -12.36
N ARG A 5 3.61 36.18 -11.43
CA ARG A 5 4.23 35.55 -10.24
C ARG A 5 3.22 34.73 -9.43
N ASN A 6 1.95 35.15 -9.41
CA ASN A 6 0.87 34.44 -8.75
C ASN A 6 0.56 33.09 -9.42
N ALA A 7 0.67 32.99 -10.74
CA ALA A 7 0.48 31.75 -11.48
C ALA A 7 1.63 30.76 -11.23
N MET A 8 2.87 31.25 -11.15
CA MET A 8 4.04 30.43 -10.79
C MET A 8 3.91 29.83 -9.39
N PHE A 9 3.47 30.63 -8.42
CA PHE A 9 3.24 30.17 -7.05
C PHE A 9 2.14 29.09 -7.00
N LEU A 10 1.02 29.29 -7.70
CA LEU A 10 -0.05 28.31 -7.80
C LEU A 10 0.42 26.97 -8.39
N ILE A 11 1.24 27.01 -9.45
CA ILE A 11 1.82 25.79 -10.05
C ILE A 11 2.71 25.06 -9.04
N PHE A 12 3.56 25.78 -8.32
CA PHE A 12 4.45 25.18 -7.32
C PHE A 12 3.67 24.51 -6.19
N VAL A 13 2.62 25.17 -5.69
CA VAL A 13 1.72 24.61 -4.68
C VAL A 13 1.03 23.34 -5.21
N LEU A 14 0.54 23.36 -6.45
CA LEU A 14 -0.08 22.19 -7.08
C LEU A 14 0.89 20.99 -7.15
N ILE A 15 2.14 21.22 -7.56
CA ILE A 15 3.17 20.17 -7.63
C ILE A 15 3.46 19.60 -6.23
N ALA A 16 3.56 20.46 -5.21
CA ALA A 16 3.77 20.00 -3.83
C ALA A 16 2.60 19.12 -3.34
N PHE A 17 1.36 19.52 -3.62
CA PHE A 17 0.18 18.71 -3.29
C PHE A 17 0.18 17.36 -4.00
N ILE A 18 0.55 17.31 -5.29
CA ILE A 18 0.66 16.06 -6.05
C ILE A 18 1.72 15.15 -5.44
N MET A 19 2.89 15.69 -5.06
CA MET A 19 3.95 14.90 -4.42
C MET A 19 3.51 14.33 -3.07
N ILE A 20 2.79 15.11 -2.25
CA ILE A 20 2.25 14.64 -0.97
C ILE A 20 1.21 13.54 -1.22
N TYR A 21 0.27 13.76 -2.14
CA TYR A 21 -0.79 12.80 -2.48
C TYR A 21 -0.23 11.43 -2.90
N HIS A 22 0.87 11.40 -3.66
CA HIS A 22 1.49 10.15 -4.11
C HIS A 22 2.28 9.42 -3.03
N ASN A 23 2.81 10.13 -2.02
CA ASN A 23 3.76 9.58 -1.05
C ASN A 23 3.22 9.38 0.36
N VAL A 24 2.11 10.04 0.72
CA VAL A 24 1.54 9.98 2.08
C VAL A 24 0.27 9.14 2.08
N TYR A 25 0.31 8.05 2.84
CA TYR A 25 -0.83 7.15 3.04
C TYR A 25 -1.20 7.12 4.53
N THR A 26 -2.50 7.08 4.80
CA THR A 26 -3.05 6.87 6.15
C THR A 26 -3.74 5.50 6.20
N PRO A 27 -3.86 4.86 7.39
CA PRO A 27 -4.54 3.57 7.53
C PRO A 27 -5.96 3.56 6.93
N TRP A 28 -6.67 4.68 7.04
CA TRP A 28 -8.01 4.86 6.47
C TRP A 28 -8.03 4.84 4.93
N LEU A 29 -7.02 5.41 4.27
CA LEU A 29 -6.96 5.43 2.79
C LEU A 29 -6.65 4.06 2.20
N ILE A 30 -5.95 3.21 2.96
CA ILE A 30 -5.53 1.88 2.52
C ILE A 30 -6.36 0.76 3.13
N SER A 31 -7.33 1.06 3.99
CA SER A 31 -8.23 0.02 4.48
C SER A 31 -9.14 -0.45 3.35
N GLY A 32 -9.51 -1.72 3.40
CA GLY A 32 -10.27 -2.35 2.33
C GLY A 32 -9.84 -3.78 2.07
N LYS A 33 -10.43 -4.36 1.02
CA LYS A 33 -10.08 -5.71 0.57
C LYS A 33 -9.15 -5.63 -0.62
N TYR A 34 -8.19 -6.54 -0.64
CA TYR A 34 -7.22 -6.65 -1.69
C TYR A 34 -7.06 -8.10 -2.17
N VAL A 35 -6.74 -8.27 -3.45
CA VAL A 35 -6.45 -9.56 -4.08
C VAL A 35 -5.04 -9.59 -4.64
N TYR A 36 -4.32 -10.69 -4.44
CA TYR A 36 -2.97 -10.85 -4.96
C TYR A 36 -2.96 -11.18 -6.46
N CYS A 37 -2.34 -10.31 -7.27
CA CYS A 37 -2.35 -10.36 -8.73
C CYS A 37 -1.03 -10.86 -9.35
N CYS A 38 -0.48 -12.00 -8.91
CA CYS A 38 0.70 -12.61 -9.56
C CYS A 38 0.72 -14.14 -9.50
N LYS A 39 1.23 -14.80 -10.56
CA LYS A 39 1.02 -16.23 -10.82
C LYS A 39 1.66 -17.19 -9.81
N THR A 40 2.75 -16.86 -9.13
CA THR A 40 3.22 -17.55 -7.91
C THR A 40 4.44 -16.83 -7.36
N THR A 41 4.65 -16.84 -6.04
CA THR A 41 5.89 -16.34 -5.46
C THR A 41 7.00 -17.38 -5.55
N LYS A 42 8.27 -16.93 -5.65
CA LYS A 42 9.44 -17.81 -5.52
C LYS A 42 9.48 -18.57 -4.18
N THR A 43 8.76 -18.05 -3.17
CA THR A 43 8.70 -18.58 -1.81
C THR A 43 7.48 -19.46 -1.53
N GLY A 44 6.52 -19.57 -2.47
CA GLY A 44 5.26 -20.30 -2.29
C GLY A 44 4.29 -19.71 -1.25
N MET A 45 4.66 -18.61 -0.60
CA MET A 45 3.93 -18.02 0.53
C MET A 45 2.68 -17.24 0.12
N LEU A 46 2.61 -16.75 -1.12
CA LEU A 46 1.42 -16.09 -1.68
C LEU A 46 1.08 -16.70 -3.04
N LYS A 47 -0.22 -16.86 -3.29
CA LYS A 47 -0.79 -17.41 -4.52
C LYS A 47 -1.75 -16.41 -5.16
N MET A 48 -1.89 -16.50 -6.47
CA MET A 48 -2.86 -15.68 -7.21
C MET A 48 -4.26 -15.88 -6.62
N GLY A 49 -4.95 -14.78 -6.32
CA GLY A 49 -6.27 -14.83 -5.68
C GLY A 49 -6.23 -14.77 -4.15
N ASP A 50 -5.05 -14.75 -3.53
CA ASP A 50 -4.95 -14.58 -2.08
C ASP A 50 -5.55 -13.24 -1.64
N LEU A 51 -6.42 -13.31 -0.64
CA LEU A 51 -7.09 -12.15 -0.09
C LEU A 51 -6.27 -11.55 1.06
N LEU A 52 -6.24 -10.23 1.11
CA LEU A 52 -5.71 -9.42 2.19
C LEU A 52 -6.73 -8.35 2.52
N LYS A 53 -7.24 -8.34 3.75
CA LYS A 53 -8.14 -7.31 4.27
C LYS A 53 -7.40 -6.45 5.28
N LEU A 54 -7.33 -5.16 5.03
CA LEU A 54 -6.77 -4.17 5.95
C LEU A 54 -7.93 -3.44 6.66
N ASN A 55 -7.92 -3.45 7.99
CA ASN A 55 -8.92 -2.78 8.81
C ASN A 55 -8.41 -1.41 9.30
N ASN A 56 -9.33 -0.48 9.59
CA ASN A 56 -9.00 0.86 10.10
C ASN A 56 -8.29 0.85 11.45
N ASN A 57 -8.40 -0.22 12.23
CA ASN A 57 -7.75 -0.39 13.53
C ASN A 57 -6.32 -0.96 13.42
N GLU A 58 -5.67 -0.82 12.27
CA GLU A 58 -4.29 -1.29 12.04
C GLU A 58 -4.12 -2.81 12.18
N THR A 59 -5.20 -3.58 11.98
CA THR A 59 -5.16 -5.05 11.91
C THR A 59 -5.41 -5.54 10.49
N PHE A 60 -4.85 -6.68 10.14
CA PHE A 60 -5.12 -7.32 8.85
C PHE A 60 -5.48 -8.79 9.00
N THR A 61 -6.26 -9.28 8.04
CA THR A 61 -6.52 -10.71 7.84
C THR A 61 -6.13 -11.10 6.42
N SER A 62 -5.48 -12.25 6.29
CA SER A 62 -5.05 -12.79 5.00
C SER A 62 -5.24 -14.29 4.96
N THR A 63 -5.67 -14.80 3.80
CA THR A 63 -5.86 -16.24 3.57
C THR A 63 -4.57 -17.03 3.79
N SER A 64 -3.42 -16.51 3.31
CA SER A 64 -2.13 -17.22 3.36
C SER A 64 -1.20 -16.73 4.48
N LEU A 65 -1.26 -15.43 4.84
CA LEU A 65 -0.39 -14.87 5.88
C LEU A 65 -0.98 -14.98 7.30
N GLY A 66 -2.28 -15.28 7.41
CA GLY A 66 -3.01 -15.31 8.67
C GLY A 66 -3.43 -13.92 9.15
N ILE A 67 -3.43 -13.73 10.47
CA ILE A 67 -3.91 -12.49 11.12
C ILE A 67 -2.72 -11.77 11.74
N GLY A 68 -2.70 -10.45 11.66
CA GLY A 68 -1.63 -9.64 12.23
C GLY A 68 -2.00 -8.18 12.38
N SER A 69 -0.98 -7.36 12.69
CA SER A 69 -1.10 -5.90 12.69
C SER A 69 -0.26 -5.30 11.58
N PHE A 70 -0.63 -4.13 11.11
CA PHE A 70 0.14 -3.39 10.12
C PHE A 70 0.42 -1.97 10.59
N LYS A 71 1.50 -1.38 10.11
CA LYS A 71 1.81 0.03 10.33
C LYS A 71 2.13 0.70 9.01
N VAL A 72 1.62 1.92 8.84
CA VAL A 72 1.89 2.74 7.66
C VAL A 72 2.88 3.83 8.01
N SER A 73 3.91 3.99 7.20
CA SER A 73 4.86 5.10 7.30
C SER A 73 5.14 5.61 5.89
N LEU A 74 4.57 6.77 5.56
CA LEU A 74 4.60 7.33 4.20
C LEU A 74 4.07 6.30 3.18
N SER A 75 4.91 5.85 2.25
CA SER A 75 4.61 4.83 1.24
C SER A 75 5.04 3.41 1.63
N ARG A 76 5.46 3.19 2.88
CA ARG A 76 5.83 1.87 3.40
C ARG A 76 4.73 1.31 4.28
N LEU A 77 4.42 0.03 4.04
CA LEU A 77 3.53 -0.78 4.85
C LEU A 77 4.37 -1.87 5.52
N GLU A 78 4.39 -1.87 6.85
CA GLU A 78 5.00 -2.93 7.63
C GLU A 78 3.90 -3.89 8.11
N LEU A 79 3.98 -5.17 7.74
CA LEU A 79 3.07 -6.22 8.17
C LEU A 79 3.75 -7.04 9.28
N LYS A 80 3.16 -7.06 10.47
CA LYS A 80 3.62 -7.88 11.61
C LYS A 80 2.70 -9.08 11.77
N ILE A 81 3.23 -10.25 11.45
CA ILE A 81 2.54 -11.53 11.59
C ILE A 81 2.94 -12.13 12.93
N LYS A 82 1.95 -12.36 13.81
CA LYS A 82 2.15 -13.12 15.05
C LYS A 82 1.91 -14.60 14.78
N LYS A 83 2.97 -15.41 14.77
CA LYS A 83 2.88 -16.88 14.82
C LYS A 83 3.11 -17.35 16.25
N LYS A 84 2.59 -18.53 16.61
CA LYS A 84 2.59 -19.10 17.98
C LYS A 84 3.92 -18.95 18.75
N HIS A 85 5.07 -18.99 18.07
CA HIS A 85 6.39 -18.90 18.70
C HIS A 85 7.31 -17.82 18.09
N PHE A 86 6.83 -17.02 17.13
CA PHE A 86 7.68 -16.02 16.47
C PHE A 86 6.86 -14.87 15.89
N THR A 87 7.39 -13.66 15.99
CA THR A 87 6.84 -12.49 15.30
C THR A 87 7.70 -12.21 14.07
N SER A 88 7.11 -12.28 12.89
CA SER A 88 7.80 -11.95 11.64
C SER A 88 7.27 -10.62 11.11
N SER A 89 8.18 -9.72 10.73
CA SER A 89 7.85 -8.50 10.01
C SER A 89 8.16 -8.67 8.53
N SER A 90 7.22 -8.27 7.68
CA SER A 90 7.41 -8.18 6.24
C SER A 90 7.09 -6.76 5.79
N TYR A 91 7.90 -6.25 4.86
CA TYR A 91 7.71 -4.91 4.31
C TYR A 91 7.00 -4.99 2.96
N ALA A 92 6.14 -4.02 2.72
CA ALA A 92 5.49 -3.81 1.44
C ALA A 92 5.52 -2.31 1.11
N GLN A 93 5.45 -1.99 -0.17
CA GLN A 93 5.41 -0.63 -0.68
C GLN A 93 4.02 -0.30 -1.20
N LEU A 94 3.45 0.79 -0.70
CA LEU A 94 2.21 1.36 -1.18
C LEU A 94 2.52 2.23 -2.40
N TYR A 95 1.72 2.08 -3.44
CA TYR A 95 1.77 2.95 -4.60
C TYR A 95 0.38 3.12 -5.19
N ARG A 96 0.13 4.27 -5.82
CA ARG A 96 -1.16 4.60 -6.44
C ARG A 96 -0.93 4.79 -7.95
N PRO A 97 -1.53 3.97 -8.82
CA PRO A 97 -1.41 4.15 -10.26
C PRO A 97 -2.26 5.36 -10.67
N TRP A 98 -1.60 6.45 -11.09
CA TRP A 98 -2.25 7.69 -11.51
C TRP A 98 -3.08 8.40 -10.43
N LEU A 99 -3.51 9.64 -10.71
CA LEU A 99 -4.23 10.51 -9.77
C LEU A 99 -5.62 9.98 -9.31
N PHE A 100 -6.13 8.92 -9.96
CA PHE A 100 -7.49 8.40 -9.76
C PHE A 100 -7.54 6.89 -9.45
N GLY A 101 -6.41 6.21 -9.29
CA GLY A 101 -6.38 4.77 -9.03
C GLY A 101 -6.50 4.42 -7.54
N HIS A 102 -6.92 3.18 -7.25
CA HIS A 102 -6.85 2.65 -5.89
C HIS A 102 -5.40 2.36 -5.47
N PRO A 103 -5.06 2.51 -4.17
CA PRO A 103 -3.75 2.12 -3.68
C PRO A 103 -3.51 0.62 -3.94
N ARG A 104 -2.30 0.29 -4.38
CA ARG A 104 -1.80 -1.08 -4.54
C ARG A 104 -0.69 -1.34 -3.53
N ILE A 105 -0.56 -2.59 -3.10
CA ILE A 105 0.44 -3.00 -2.11
C ILE A 105 1.44 -3.93 -2.80
N LYS A 106 2.64 -3.44 -3.09
CA LYS A 106 3.73 -4.23 -3.65
C LYS A 106 4.47 -4.95 -2.54
N VAL A 107 4.53 -6.27 -2.57
CA VAL A 107 5.19 -7.07 -1.53
C VAL A 107 6.71 -7.01 -1.75
N ALA A 108 7.50 -6.68 -0.71
CA ALA A 108 8.96 -6.76 -0.84
C ALA A 108 9.39 -8.22 -0.97
N HIS A 109 10.41 -8.47 -1.80
CA HIS A 109 10.99 -9.80 -2.04
C HIS A 109 10.10 -10.84 -2.75
N ASN A 110 8.86 -10.48 -3.15
CA ASN A 110 8.00 -11.33 -3.96
C ASN A 110 7.59 -10.60 -5.26
N PRO A 111 7.65 -11.24 -6.44
CA PRO A 111 7.15 -10.64 -7.67
C PRO A 111 5.62 -10.55 -7.56
N GLY A 112 5.07 -9.34 -7.44
CA GLY A 112 3.61 -9.14 -7.44
C GLY A 112 3.15 -7.95 -6.61
N TYR A 113 1.84 -7.75 -6.61
CA TYR A 113 1.16 -6.74 -5.81
C TYR A 113 -0.25 -7.22 -5.46
N PHE A 114 -0.76 -6.68 -4.36
CA PHE A 114 -2.16 -6.74 -4.02
C PHE A 114 -2.89 -5.55 -4.63
N GLU A 115 -4.01 -5.82 -5.30
CA GLU A 115 -4.90 -4.84 -5.92
C GLU A 115 -6.15 -4.66 -5.07
N LYS A 116 -6.52 -3.42 -4.77
CA LYS A 116 -7.71 -3.12 -3.99
C LYS A 116 -8.96 -3.42 -4.82
N ILE A 117 -9.90 -4.13 -4.23
CA ILE A 117 -11.18 -4.51 -4.84
C ILE A 117 -12.38 -3.85 -4.15
N GLU A 118 -12.21 -3.37 -2.91
CA GLU A 118 -13.19 -2.61 -2.12
C GLU A 118 -12.48 -1.59 -1.23
#